data_AF-A0A537GB07-F1
#
_entry.id   AF-A0A537GB07-F1
#
_cell.length_a   1.000
_cell.length_b   1.000
_cell.length_c   1.000
_cell.angle_alpha   90.00
_cell.angle_beta   90.00
_cell.angle_gamma   90.00
#
_symmetry.space_group_name_H-M   'P 1'
#
loop_
_entity.id
_entity.type
_entity.pdbx_description
1 polymer ?
#
loop_
_entity_poly.entity_id
_entity_poly.type
_entity_poly.pdbx_seq_one_letter_code
_entity_poly.pdbx_strand_id
1 'polypeptide(L)'
;MTIGVTSLLSAIAGKFTSARIRPVGTTVKRVSSLGTLESLKFVGPIPSPISGIVSAVNGEVIKRPKLLNDAPYTEGWIVRLKPLALQTERGFLSRAADATDTLKKRIAEFHARCFKAFPDHEMYEIGTECSAVLVHLNELLATALVGDIVHLVTDDPTSYVEMVRWTDQTGHVFVDWRQEGNLFHFIVRKEQ
;
A
#
# COMPACT_ATOMS: atom_id res chain seq x y z
N MET A 1 -6.17 11.98 -18.50
CA MET A 1 -5.53 10.73 -18.02
C MET A 1 -5.26 10.86 -16.53
N THR A 2 -5.59 9.85 -15.74
CA THR A 2 -5.38 9.87 -14.28
C THR A 2 -4.10 9.11 -13.95
N ILE A 3 -3.25 9.69 -13.09
CA ILE A 3 -1.96 9.14 -12.68
C ILE A 3 -2.02 8.83 -11.18
N GLY A 4 -1.52 7.66 -10.79
CA GLY A 4 -1.38 7.22 -9.41
C GLY A 4 -0.15 6.34 -9.26
N VAL A 5 -0.08 5.62 -8.15
CA VAL A 5 0.97 4.63 -7.88
C VAL A 5 0.41 3.21 -7.99
N THR A 6 1.28 2.23 -8.15
CA THR A 6 0.89 0.82 -8.07
C THR A 6 0.89 0.36 -6.63
N SER A 7 0.08 -0.66 -6.30
CA SER A 7 0.11 -1.31 -4.99
C SER A 7 1.50 -1.85 -4.63
N LEU A 8 2.27 -2.27 -5.65
CA LEU A 8 3.66 -2.68 -5.47
C LEU A 8 4.55 -1.54 -4.94
N LEU A 9 4.41 -0.32 -5.46
CA LEU A 9 5.19 0.81 -4.94
C LEU A 9 4.82 1.08 -3.48
N SER A 10 3.53 1.02 -3.14
CA SER A 10 3.06 1.19 -1.76
C SER A 10 3.62 0.12 -0.82
N ALA A 11 3.71 -1.14 -1.27
CA ALA A 11 4.31 -2.22 -0.48
C ALA A 11 5.82 -2.03 -0.25
N ILE A 12 6.54 -1.49 -1.23
CA ILE A 12 8.00 -1.27 -1.13
C ILE A 12 8.32 0.00 -0.35
N ALA A 13 7.62 1.10 -0.63
CA ALA A 13 7.82 2.40 0.01
C ALA A 13 7.34 2.40 1.48
N GLY A 14 6.40 1.52 1.83
CA GLY A 14 5.74 1.56 3.13
C GLY A 14 4.72 2.70 3.21
N LYS A 15 4.31 3.04 4.45
CA LYS A 15 3.27 4.04 4.70
C LYS A 15 3.73 5.42 4.24
N PHE A 16 3.05 5.99 3.24
CA PHE A 16 3.34 7.34 2.78
C PHE A 16 2.93 8.35 3.86
N THR A 17 3.84 9.29 4.13
CA THR A 17 3.70 10.32 5.17
C THR A 17 3.59 11.72 4.57
N SER A 18 4.06 11.92 3.33
CA SER A 18 4.04 13.23 2.66
C SER A 18 3.96 13.08 1.14
N ALA A 19 3.19 13.98 0.52
CA ALA A 19 3.06 14.09 -0.93
C ALA A 19 3.12 15.56 -1.36
N ARG A 20 4.15 15.93 -2.13
CA ARG A 20 4.30 17.25 -2.72
C ARG A 20 4.07 17.16 -4.22
N ILE A 21 3.08 17.86 -4.75
CA ILE A 21 2.63 17.71 -6.14
C ILE A 21 2.65 19.07 -6.84
N ARG A 22 3.05 19.09 -8.12
CA ARG A 22 3.05 20.32 -8.93
C ARG A 22 1.62 20.85 -9.12
N PRO A 23 1.43 22.19 -9.13
CA PRO A 23 0.11 22.78 -9.21
C PRO A 23 -0.56 22.58 -10.58
N VAL A 24 -1.88 22.73 -10.60
CA VAL A 24 -2.69 22.76 -11.82
C VAL A 24 -2.18 23.84 -12.78
N GLY A 25 -2.18 23.55 -14.08
CA GLY A 25 -1.64 24.41 -15.13
C GLY A 25 -0.17 24.12 -15.46
N THR A 26 0.54 23.34 -14.65
CA THR A 26 1.95 23.03 -14.91
C THR A 26 2.10 22.11 -16.12
N THR A 27 2.92 22.50 -17.08
CA THR A 27 3.36 21.62 -18.18
C THR A 27 4.52 20.75 -17.73
N VAL A 28 4.42 19.44 -17.97
CA VAL A 28 5.43 18.43 -17.64
C VAL A 28 5.79 17.62 -18.87
N LYS A 29 7.05 17.20 -18.94
CA LYS A 29 7.53 16.26 -19.97
C LYS A 29 7.52 14.83 -19.41
N ARG A 30 7.48 13.83 -20.27
CA ARG A 30 7.70 12.43 -19.87
C ARG A 30 9.00 12.30 -19.05
N VAL A 31 8.98 11.46 -18.02
CA VAL A 31 10.06 11.23 -17.03
C VAL A 31 10.32 12.42 -16.09
N SER A 32 9.90 13.65 -16.43
CA SER A 32 10.02 14.77 -15.50
C SER A 32 9.12 14.58 -14.27
N SER A 33 9.57 15.12 -13.13
CA SER A 33 8.86 14.95 -11.86
C SER A 33 7.52 15.69 -11.85
N LEU A 34 6.44 14.99 -11.52
CA LEU A 34 5.12 15.51 -11.16
C LEU A 34 5.07 16.03 -9.72
N GLY A 35 6.07 15.67 -8.92
CA GLY A 35 6.07 15.83 -7.47
C GLY A 35 7.07 14.89 -6.81
N THR A 36 6.98 14.79 -5.48
CA THR A 36 7.77 13.94 -4.61
C THR A 36 6.87 13.24 -3.61
N LEU A 37 7.10 11.95 -3.40
CA LEU A 37 6.47 11.16 -2.33
C LEU A 37 7.50 10.82 -1.27
N GLU A 38 7.04 10.77 -0.03
CA GLU A 38 7.86 10.48 1.13
C GLU A 38 7.13 9.50 2.06
N SER A 39 7.93 8.64 2.67
CA SER A 39 7.58 7.61 3.63
C SER A 39 8.81 7.33 4.50
N LEU A 40 8.68 6.48 5.51
CA LEU A 40 9.83 6.06 6.33
C LEU A 40 10.89 5.29 5.55
N LYS A 41 10.52 4.58 4.47
CA LYS A 41 11.44 3.72 3.70
C LYS A 41 11.80 4.27 2.32
N PHE A 42 11.15 5.36 1.88
CA PHE A 42 11.30 5.89 0.53
C PHE A 42 11.09 7.40 0.48
N VAL A 43 11.97 8.08 -0.26
CA VAL A 43 11.82 9.47 -0.69
C VAL A 43 12.20 9.53 -2.16
N GLY A 44 11.29 9.99 -3.03
CA GLY A 44 11.60 10.01 -4.46
C GLY A 44 10.61 10.78 -5.32
N PRO A 45 11.02 11.15 -6.55
CA PRO A 45 10.17 11.85 -7.49
C PRO A 45 9.06 10.95 -8.02
N ILE A 46 7.95 11.54 -8.42
CA ILE A 46 6.90 10.89 -9.20
C ILE A 46 7.18 11.17 -10.68
N PRO A 47 7.80 10.26 -11.44
CA PRO A 47 8.07 10.49 -12.85
C PRO A 47 6.75 10.53 -13.64
N SER A 48 6.58 11.54 -14.50
CA SER A 48 5.43 11.60 -15.38
C SER A 48 5.50 10.50 -16.45
N PRO A 49 4.49 9.65 -16.60
CA PRO A 49 4.51 8.59 -17.61
C PRO A 49 4.37 9.12 -19.03
N ILE A 50 3.87 10.35 -19.20
CA ILE A 50 3.70 11.05 -20.48
C ILE A 50 3.93 12.55 -20.31
N SER A 51 4.12 13.25 -21.42
CA SER A 51 4.11 14.71 -21.50
C SER A 51 2.68 15.25 -21.49
N GLY A 52 2.42 16.28 -20.68
CA GLY A 52 1.06 16.78 -20.47
C GLY A 52 0.98 18.04 -19.62
N ILE A 53 -0.23 18.57 -19.48
CA ILE A 53 -0.55 19.68 -18.58
C ILE A 53 -1.34 19.14 -17.39
N VAL A 54 -0.92 19.48 -16.16
CA VAL A 54 -1.65 19.10 -14.94
C VAL A 54 -3.00 19.81 -14.94
N SER A 55 -4.09 19.05 -15.02
CA SER A 55 -5.45 19.58 -15.03
C SER A 55 -6.17 19.45 -13.69
N ALA A 56 -5.73 18.54 -12.83
CA ALA A 56 -6.22 18.41 -11.46
C ALA A 56 -5.15 17.77 -10.56
N VAL A 57 -5.18 18.12 -9.28
CA VAL A 57 -4.36 17.54 -8.22
C VAL A 57 -5.29 17.00 -7.13
N ASN A 58 -4.99 15.82 -6.60
CA ASN A 58 -5.79 15.25 -5.52
C ASN A 58 -5.39 15.86 -4.17
N GLY A 59 -6.18 16.81 -3.68
CA GLY A 59 -5.96 17.44 -2.37
C GLY A 59 -6.08 16.47 -1.20
N GLU A 60 -6.86 15.39 -1.32
CA GLU A 60 -7.02 14.41 -0.25
C GLU A 60 -5.78 13.56 -0.06
N VAL A 61 -5.03 13.25 -1.14
CA VAL A 61 -3.71 12.59 -1.03
C VAL A 61 -2.69 13.51 -0.35
N ILE A 62 -2.77 14.83 -0.53
CA ILE A 62 -1.86 15.76 0.15
C ILE A 62 -2.16 15.80 1.66
N LYS A 63 -3.44 15.82 2.04
CA LYS A 63 -3.86 15.82 3.45
C LYS A 63 -3.67 14.47 4.13
N ARG A 64 -3.93 13.38 3.40
CA ARG A 64 -3.87 11.99 3.87
C ARG A 64 -3.07 11.14 2.87
N PRO A 65 -1.72 11.21 2.88
CA PRO A 65 -0.86 10.47 1.93
C PRO A 65 -1.03 8.95 1.97
N LYS A 66 -1.47 8.40 3.10
CA LYS A 66 -1.83 6.98 3.24
C LYS A 66 -2.88 6.50 2.22
N LEU A 67 -3.68 7.39 1.62
CA LEU A 67 -4.56 7.02 0.50
C LEU A 67 -3.85 6.32 -0.66
N LEU A 68 -2.56 6.62 -0.88
CA LEU A 68 -1.72 5.95 -1.87
C LEU A 68 -1.46 4.48 -1.51
N ASN A 69 -1.50 4.15 -0.21
CA ASN A 69 -1.39 2.79 0.28
C ASN A 69 -2.75 2.07 0.25
N ASP A 70 -3.80 2.72 0.76
CA ASP A 70 -5.11 2.10 0.98
C ASP A 70 -5.89 1.90 -0.33
N ALA A 71 -5.77 2.84 -1.26
CA ALA A 71 -6.62 2.91 -2.46
C ALA A 71 -5.84 3.32 -3.73
N PRO A 72 -4.70 2.69 -4.06
CA PRO A 72 -3.77 3.16 -5.11
C PRO A 72 -4.40 3.32 -6.50
N TYR A 73 -5.43 2.52 -6.81
CA TYR A 73 -6.12 2.49 -8.10
C TYR A 73 -7.46 3.22 -8.13
N THR A 74 -7.94 3.72 -6.98
CA THR A 74 -9.25 4.38 -6.86
C THR A 74 -9.07 5.79 -6.29
N GLU A 75 -9.21 5.95 -4.97
CA GLU A 75 -9.17 7.25 -4.30
C GLU A 75 -7.74 7.83 -4.21
N GLY A 76 -6.71 6.99 -4.27
CA GLY A 76 -5.29 7.34 -4.21
C GLY A 76 -4.69 7.85 -5.52
N TRP A 77 -5.48 8.41 -6.45
CA TRP A 77 -4.92 9.07 -7.62
C TRP A 77 -4.19 10.36 -7.21
N ILE A 78 -3.10 10.72 -7.89
CA ILE A 78 -2.24 11.86 -7.53
C ILE A 78 -2.59 13.09 -8.38
N VAL A 79 -2.56 12.92 -9.71
CA VAL A 79 -2.84 14.01 -10.67
C VAL A 79 -3.69 13.51 -11.84
N ARG A 80 -4.39 14.44 -12.48
CA ARG A 80 -4.93 14.25 -13.82
C ARG A 80 -4.13 15.10 -14.81
N LEU A 81 -3.72 14.49 -15.90
CA LEU A 81 -3.02 15.14 -17.00
C LEU A 81 -3.94 15.27 -18.22
N LYS A 82 -3.86 16.43 -18.89
CA LYS A 82 -4.23 16.60 -20.29
C LYS A 82 -3.01 16.20 -21.14
N PRO A 83 -3.03 15.05 -21.83
CA PRO A 83 -1.90 14.58 -22.62
C PRO A 83 -1.58 15.53 -23.78
N LEU A 84 -0.31 15.81 -24.02
CA LEU A 84 0.14 16.60 -25.18
C LEU A 84 0.66 15.72 -26.33
N ALA A 85 1.19 14.54 -26.02
CA ALA A 85 1.87 13.67 -27.00
C ALA A 85 1.46 12.20 -26.86
N LEU A 86 0.20 11.91 -26.49
CA LEU A 86 -0.23 10.54 -26.19
C LEU A 86 0.01 9.57 -27.34
N GLN A 87 -0.22 9.98 -28.59
CA GLN A 87 -0.08 9.09 -29.74
C GLN A 87 1.36 8.60 -29.95
N THR A 88 2.35 9.49 -29.74
CA THR A 88 3.76 9.15 -29.89
C THR A 88 4.34 8.51 -28.64
N GLU A 89 3.82 8.82 -27.45
CA GLU A 89 4.35 8.31 -26.18
C GLU A 89 3.64 7.06 -25.66
N ARG A 90 2.52 6.63 -26.26
CA ARG A 90 1.77 5.44 -25.84
C ARG A 90 2.63 4.17 -25.85
N GLY A 91 3.60 4.07 -26.75
CA GLY A 91 4.52 2.94 -26.85
C GLY A 91 5.42 2.74 -25.61
N PHE A 92 5.56 3.77 -24.76
CA PHE A 92 6.29 3.66 -23.49
C PHE A 92 5.43 3.18 -22.32
N LEU A 93 4.14 2.93 -22.54
CA LEU A 93 3.20 2.47 -21.52
C LEU A 93 2.87 1.00 -21.76
N SER A 94 2.93 0.21 -20.70
CA SER A 94 2.47 -1.18 -20.73
C SER A 94 1.04 -1.28 -20.23
N ARG A 95 0.26 -2.20 -20.81
CA ARG A 95 -1.03 -2.57 -20.21
C ARG A 95 -0.76 -3.42 -18.96
N ALA A 96 -1.73 -3.44 -18.05
CA ALA A 96 -1.62 -4.25 -16.83
C ALA A 96 -1.37 -5.73 -17.13
N ALA A 97 -2.07 -6.29 -18.13
CA ALA A 97 -1.89 -7.69 -18.55
C ALA A 97 -0.44 -7.98 -18.99
N ASP A 98 0.16 -7.06 -19.75
CA ASP A 98 1.51 -7.23 -20.31
C ASP A 98 2.62 -6.99 -19.27
N ALA A 99 2.30 -6.33 -18.15
CA ALA A 99 3.26 -6.01 -17.10
C ALA A 99 3.44 -7.13 -16.06
N THR A 100 2.69 -8.23 -16.15
CA THR A 100 2.62 -9.29 -15.13
C THR A 100 4.00 -9.85 -14.77
N ASP A 101 4.81 -10.24 -15.76
CA ASP A 101 6.12 -10.84 -15.51
C ASP A 101 7.12 -9.84 -14.94
N THR A 102 7.08 -8.59 -15.40
CA THR A 102 7.89 -7.51 -14.85
C THR A 102 7.54 -7.27 -13.38
N LEU A 103 6.23 -7.23 -13.04
CA LEU A 103 5.78 -7.04 -11.67
C LEU A 103 6.17 -8.23 -10.78
N LYS A 104 6.04 -9.48 -11.25
CA LYS A 104 6.49 -10.67 -10.52
C LYS A 104 7.98 -10.63 -10.18
N LYS A 105 8.82 -10.25 -11.15
CA LYS A 105 10.27 -10.10 -10.92
C LYS A 105 10.57 -9.05 -9.85
N ARG A 106 9.91 -7.89 -9.92
CA ARG A 106 10.09 -6.83 -8.90
C ARG A 106 9.56 -7.25 -7.53
N ILE A 107 8.44 -7.96 -7.47
CA ILE A 107 7.92 -8.52 -6.21
C ILE A 107 8.96 -9.43 -5.55
N ALA A 108 9.57 -10.32 -6.33
CA ALA A 108 10.63 -11.20 -5.84
C ALA A 108 11.91 -10.43 -5.43
N GLU A 109 12.36 -9.50 -6.27
CA GLU A 109 13.56 -8.68 -6.04
C GLU A 109 13.46 -7.87 -4.74
N PHE A 110 12.33 -7.20 -4.53
CA PHE A 110 12.11 -6.36 -3.35
C PHE A 110 11.50 -7.11 -2.17
N HIS A 111 11.28 -8.43 -2.30
CA HIS A 111 10.59 -9.25 -1.29
C HIS A 111 9.26 -8.60 -0.85
N ALA A 112 8.56 -8.00 -1.82
CA ALA A 112 7.43 -7.13 -1.56
C ALA A 112 6.18 -7.95 -1.22
N ARG A 113 5.52 -7.57 -0.13
CA ARG A 113 4.35 -8.25 0.40
C ARG A 113 3.10 -7.46 0.07
N CYS A 114 2.39 -7.89 -0.97
CA CYS A 114 1.12 -7.27 -1.36
C CYS A 114 -0.03 -8.00 -0.65
N PHE A 115 -0.52 -7.44 0.44
CA PHE A 115 -1.75 -7.89 1.10
C PHE A 115 -2.98 -7.16 0.53
N LYS A 116 -4.18 -7.68 0.79
CA LYS A 116 -5.45 -7.01 0.40
C LYS A 116 -5.64 -5.64 1.04
N ALA A 117 -5.05 -5.39 2.19
CA ALA A 117 -5.13 -4.11 2.88
C ALA A 117 -3.76 -3.73 3.47
N PHE A 118 -3.46 -2.43 3.48
CA PHE A 118 -2.17 -1.94 3.95
C PHE A 118 -2.22 -1.68 5.47
N PRO A 119 -1.26 -2.18 6.26
CA PRO A 119 -1.32 -2.06 7.71
C PRO A 119 -1.08 -0.64 8.23
N ASP A 120 -1.80 -0.30 9.29
CA ASP A 120 -1.54 0.85 10.14
C ASP A 120 -0.56 0.53 11.27
N HIS A 121 -0.63 -0.71 11.76
CA HIS A 121 0.20 -1.25 12.83
C HIS A 121 0.87 -2.55 12.39
N GLU A 122 2.11 -2.77 12.81
CA GLU A 122 2.83 -4.02 12.60
C GLU A 122 3.16 -4.63 13.97
N MET A 123 2.93 -5.94 14.13
CA MET A 123 3.17 -6.69 15.36
C MET A 123 3.89 -7.99 15.03
N TYR A 124 4.95 -8.31 15.77
CA TYR A 124 5.82 -9.46 15.52
C TYR A 124 5.93 -10.30 16.79
N GLU A 125 5.34 -11.50 16.78
CA GLU A 125 5.24 -12.44 17.90
C GLU A 125 5.92 -13.76 17.52
N ILE A 126 7.24 -13.78 17.59
CA ILE A 126 8.10 -14.87 17.08
C ILE A 126 8.92 -15.45 18.23
N GLY A 127 9.09 -16.78 18.27
CA GLY A 127 9.91 -17.45 19.27
C GLY A 127 9.20 -17.58 20.61
N THR A 128 9.74 -17.01 21.69
CA THR A 128 9.18 -17.16 23.04
C THR A 128 7.85 -16.44 23.24
N GLU A 129 7.57 -15.44 22.40
CA GLU A 129 6.37 -14.60 22.50
C GLU A 129 5.15 -15.21 21.79
N CYS A 130 5.34 -16.33 21.06
CA CYS A 130 4.28 -16.94 20.25
C CYS A 130 3.07 -17.44 21.07
N SER A 131 3.23 -17.67 22.38
CA SER A 131 2.14 -18.11 23.27
C SER A 131 1.18 -16.98 23.69
N ALA A 132 1.54 -15.71 23.46
CA ALA A 132 0.77 -14.54 23.89
C ALA A 132 0.17 -13.72 22.73
N VAL A 133 0.19 -14.27 21.50
CA VAL A 133 -0.23 -13.60 20.27
C VAL A 133 -1.57 -12.88 20.40
N LEU A 134 -2.60 -13.58 20.88
CA LEU A 134 -3.94 -12.99 21.02
C LEU A 134 -4.03 -11.94 22.13
N VAL A 135 -3.23 -12.07 23.19
CA VAL A 135 -3.20 -11.11 24.30
C VAL A 135 -2.64 -9.79 23.79
N HIS A 136 -1.45 -9.81 23.17
CA HIS A 136 -0.83 -8.61 22.62
C HIS A 136 -1.66 -8.02 21.47
N LEU A 137 -2.29 -8.85 20.64
CA LEU A 137 -3.20 -8.38 19.60
C LEU A 137 -4.38 -7.59 20.20
N ASN A 138 -5.00 -8.11 21.27
CA ASN A 138 -6.11 -7.44 21.94
C ASN A 138 -5.66 -6.12 22.59
N GLU A 139 -4.49 -6.09 23.23
CA GLU A 139 -3.92 -4.88 23.82
C GLU A 139 -3.66 -3.79 22.77
N LEU A 140 -3.06 -4.17 21.64
CA LEU A 140 -2.83 -3.28 20.52
C LEU A 140 -4.16 -2.74 19.99
N LEU A 141 -5.11 -3.62 19.70
CA LEU A 141 -6.42 -3.25 19.20
C LEU A 141 -7.20 -2.37 20.17
N ALA A 142 -7.05 -2.54 21.48
CA ALA A 142 -7.69 -1.67 22.47
C ALA A 142 -7.30 -0.19 22.31
N THR A 143 -6.08 0.08 21.83
CA THR A 143 -5.57 1.45 21.58
C THR A 143 -5.75 1.93 20.13
N ALA A 144 -5.96 1.00 19.19
CA ALA A 144 -6.15 1.31 17.77
C ALA A 144 -7.51 1.97 17.47
N LEU A 145 -7.60 2.69 16.36
CA LEU A 145 -8.87 3.28 15.91
C LEU A 145 -9.72 2.22 15.20
N VAL A 146 -11.04 2.37 15.25
CA VAL A 146 -11.95 1.53 14.47
C VAL A 146 -11.63 1.71 12.98
N GLY A 147 -11.47 0.60 12.27
CA GLY A 147 -11.02 0.55 10.88
C GLY A 147 -9.51 0.39 10.70
N ASP A 148 -8.70 0.55 11.75
CA ASP A 148 -7.25 0.32 11.67
C ASP A 148 -6.94 -1.12 11.29
N ILE A 149 -5.88 -1.28 10.51
CA ILE A 149 -5.40 -2.57 10.02
C ILE A 149 -4.12 -2.94 10.76
N VAL A 150 -4.09 -4.15 11.32
CA VAL A 150 -2.93 -4.72 12.00
C VAL A 150 -2.34 -5.82 11.13
N HIS A 151 -1.05 -5.72 10.83
CA HIS A 151 -0.28 -6.82 10.28
C HIS A 151 0.44 -7.55 11.41
N LEU A 152 -0.05 -8.74 11.74
CA LEU A 152 0.52 -9.65 12.73
C LEU A 152 1.42 -10.68 12.03
N VAL A 153 2.61 -10.91 12.57
CA VAL A 153 3.54 -11.97 12.14
C VAL A 153 3.84 -12.87 13.32
N THR A 154 3.64 -14.18 13.18
CA THR A 154 3.97 -15.15 14.23
C THR A 154 4.52 -16.45 13.66
N ASP A 155 5.32 -17.18 14.42
CA ASP A 155 5.78 -18.54 14.10
C ASP A 155 4.98 -19.65 14.82
N ASP A 156 3.90 -19.30 15.52
CA ASP A 156 3.02 -20.30 16.12
C ASP A 156 2.24 -21.09 15.05
N PRO A 157 2.43 -22.42 14.95
CA PRO A 157 1.71 -23.26 14.00
C PRO A 157 0.19 -23.35 14.28
N THR A 158 -0.27 -23.02 15.49
CA THR A 158 -1.70 -23.07 15.84
C THR A 158 -2.45 -21.78 15.56
N SER A 159 -1.71 -20.69 15.34
CA SER A 159 -2.22 -19.32 15.18
C SER A 159 -3.37 -19.20 14.20
N TYR A 160 -3.36 -19.92 13.07
CA TYR A 160 -4.46 -19.84 12.11
C TYR A 160 -5.80 -20.27 12.71
N VAL A 161 -5.83 -21.40 13.44
CA VAL A 161 -7.07 -21.92 14.04
C VAL A 161 -7.53 -21.01 15.17
N GLU A 162 -6.59 -20.49 15.95
CA GLU A 162 -6.88 -19.56 17.04
C GLU A 162 -7.43 -18.23 16.52
N MET A 163 -6.82 -17.66 15.48
CA MET A 163 -7.25 -16.41 14.85
C MET A 163 -8.66 -16.51 14.27
N VAL A 164 -9.01 -17.62 13.61
CA VAL A 164 -10.38 -17.84 13.10
C VAL A 164 -11.39 -17.83 14.25
N ARG A 165 -11.12 -18.58 15.32
CA ARG A 165 -12.00 -18.61 16.51
C ARG A 165 -12.08 -17.24 17.18
N TRP A 166 -10.97 -16.54 17.27
CA TRP A 166 -10.88 -15.21 17.87
C TRP A 166 -11.70 -14.19 17.07
N THR A 167 -11.69 -14.23 15.74
CA THR A 167 -12.55 -13.34 14.94
C THR A 167 -14.03 -13.62 15.11
N ASP A 168 -14.43 -14.89 15.24
CA ASP A 168 -15.83 -15.25 15.50
C ASP A 168 -16.31 -14.75 16.89
N GLN A 169 -15.40 -14.71 17.86
CA GLN A 169 -15.71 -14.28 19.23
C GLN A 169 -15.70 -12.76 19.42
N THR A 170 -14.76 -12.05 18.77
CA THR A 170 -14.57 -10.60 18.96
C THR A 170 -15.35 -9.76 17.96
N GLY A 171 -15.73 -10.33 16.81
CA GLY A 171 -16.36 -9.59 15.72
C GLY A 171 -15.39 -8.73 14.91
N HIS A 172 -14.09 -8.79 15.18
CA HIS A 172 -13.06 -8.21 14.31
C HIS A 172 -12.91 -9.02 13.01
N VAL A 173 -12.41 -8.38 11.95
CA VAL A 173 -12.38 -9.00 10.61
C VAL A 173 -10.97 -9.46 10.26
N PHE A 174 -10.88 -10.72 9.86
CA PHE A 174 -9.71 -11.27 9.23
C PHE A 174 -9.72 -11.00 7.72
N VAL A 175 -8.92 -10.04 7.27
CA VAL A 175 -8.95 -9.52 5.90
C VAL A 175 -8.17 -10.43 4.94
N ASP A 176 -6.99 -10.87 5.36
CA ASP A 176 -6.05 -11.62 4.53
C ASP A 176 -5.04 -12.40 5.38
N TRP A 177 -4.48 -13.46 4.83
CA TRP A 177 -3.34 -14.14 5.43
C TRP A 177 -2.53 -14.96 4.45
N ARG A 178 -1.33 -15.32 4.89
CA ARG A 178 -0.50 -16.32 4.22
C ARG A 178 0.56 -16.88 5.15
N GLN A 179 1.11 -18.01 4.75
CA GLN A 179 2.27 -18.63 5.37
C GLN A 179 3.50 -18.46 4.44
N GLU A 180 4.60 -17.98 4.99
CA GLU A 180 5.92 -17.85 4.34
C GLU A 180 6.94 -18.64 5.17
N GLY A 181 7.25 -19.87 4.76
CA GLY A 181 8.11 -20.76 5.54
C GLY A 181 7.46 -21.14 6.87
N ASN A 182 8.11 -20.81 7.99
CA ASN A 182 7.57 -21.01 9.34
C ASN A 182 6.79 -19.79 9.87
N LEU A 183 6.72 -18.69 9.13
CA LEU A 183 6.03 -17.47 9.56
C LEU A 183 4.62 -17.41 8.98
N PHE A 184 3.66 -17.09 9.84
CA PHE A 184 2.28 -16.80 9.51
C PHE A 184 2.07 -15.29 9.56
N HIS A 185 1.51 -14.75 8.48
CA HIS A 185 1.18 -13.34 8.35
C HIS A 185 -0.33 -13.18 8.34
N PHE A 186 -0.87 -12.39 9.26
CA PHE A 186 -2.30 -12.11 9.39
C PHE A 186 -2.56 -10.61 9.19
N ILE A 187 -3.59 -10.28 8.42
CA ILE A 187 -4.10 -8.91 8.27
C ILE A 187 -5.45 -8.84 8.93
N VAL A 188 -5.52 -8.10 10.03
CA VAL A 188 -6.70 -7.98 10.88
C VAL A 188 -7.20 -6.55 10.82
N ARG A 189 -8.50 -6.36 10.69
CA ARG A 189 -9.14 -5.04 10.75
C ARG A 189 -9.97 -4.92 12.03
N LYS A 190 -9.74 -3.84 12.78
CA LYS A 190 -10.56 -3.49 13.94
C LYS A 190 -11.95 -3.04 13.48
N GLU A 191 -13.00 -3.70 13.96
CA GLU A 191 -14.40 -3.31 13.67
C GLU A 191 -15.11 -2.62 14.84
N GLN A 192 -14.62 -2.82 16.07
CA GLN A 192 -15.26 -2.36 17.31
C GLN A 192 -14.19 -1.82 18.26
#